data_AF-M0LRN5-F1
#
_entry.id   AF-M0LRN5-F1
#
_cell.length_a   1.000
_cell.length_b   1.000
_cell.length_c   1.000
_cell.angle_alpha   90.00
_cell.angle_beta   90.00
_cell.angle_gamma   90.00
#
_symmetry.space_group_name_H-M   'P 1'
#
loop_
_entity.id
_entity.type
_entity.pdbx_description
1 polymer ?
#
loop_
_entity_poly.entity_id
_entity_poly.type
_entity_poly.pdbx_seq_one_letter_code
_entity_poly.pdbx_strand_id
1 'polypeptide(L)'
;MTDSGSGPGSGTDPGGNDGSDPDIGDLPAFVARSRALLESSTPTSPRETRIWIVEPFLETLGWDTTTTADSEARRTDRSIGGIRLAYVLSIGDVPAVFVAVESADETLDETRAAALEKAMDRSGVDRALYTNGREYLLLADGDGGIERLGCRLPSLVERESALEHYARPVVARRLERHARPFVARRLVLERESLAEAITDELTETVPGGETHAGEFGSAAEEFLDELIDAFAASGSGSGGTPDRRTDTHTGTVDGERAENGLTLEFSDDGYGHENPEGTETEDDRNQDQDQDQDQRSHGNETTSAGEADEADRSETEPETNDRDEGKDPDDGAEDDEYVVRFFNDRGSIGAIGHSSSDRALVAAAEYLFDRGLSGVSVPWSPEGESEPTVLNDDPVRADGTPMAAPRELSNGRYLETEGDTETHAELVERLTARAGLRAMLTGDWE
;
A
#
# COMPACT_ATOMS: atom_id res chain seq x y z
N MET A 1 -37.48 41.65 -63.20
CA MET A 1 -36.52 40.58 -62.87
C MET A 1 -35.90 40.96 -61.53
N THR A 2 -36.59 40.55 -60.45
CA THR A 2 -36.08 39.73 -59.32
C THR A 2 -35.10 40.54 -58.46
N ASP A 3 -35.53 41.30 -57.46
CA ASP A 3 -36.30 41.02 -56.22
C ASP A 3 -35.72 39.96 -55.28
N SER A 4 -35.74 40.35 -54.02
CA SER A 4 -34.92 39.99 -52.87
C SER A 4 -35.30 38.65 -52.25
N GLY A 5 -34.32 37.97 -51.65
CA GLY A 5 -34.53 36.78 -50.84
C GLY A 5 -33.40 36.61 -49.83
N SER A 6 -33.50 37.31 -48.71
CA SER A 6 -32.73 37.04 -47.49
C SER A 6 -33.22 35.73 -46.87
N GLY A 7 -32.32 34.78 -46.65
CA GLY A 7 -32.51 33.64 -45.76
C GLY A 7 -31.41 33.65 -44.70
N PRO A 8 -31.74 33.60 -43.40
CA PRO A 8 -30.72 33.46 -42.36
C PRO A 8 -30.21 32.02 -42.37
N GLY A 9 -28.89 31.87 -42.52
CA GLY A 9 -28.22 30.59 -42.37
C GLY A 9 -28.31 30.11 -40.93
N SER A 10 -28.91 28.95 -40.74
CA SER A 10 -28.94 28.20 -39.48
C SER A 10 -27.50 27.85 -39.10
N GLY A 11 -26.92 28.61 -38.17
CA GLY A 11 -25.70 28.22 -37.48
C GLY A 11 -26.03 27.06 -36.55
N THR A 12 -25.68 25.85 -36.97
CA THR A 12 -25.56 24.70 -36.07
C THR A 12 -24.38 24.96 -35.15
N ASP A 13 -24.71 25.28 -33.91
CA ASP A 13 -23.84 25.36 -32.75
C ASP A 13 -23.40 23.93 -32.36
N PRO A 14 -22.10 23.54 -32.47
CA PRO A 14 -21.63 22.29 -31.90
C PRO A 14 -21.12 22.56 -30.49
N GLY A 15 -22.05 22.97 -29.62
CA GLY A 15 -21.82 23.20 -28.19
C GLY A 15 -22.47 22.11 -27.35
N GLY A 16 -22.40 20.85 -27.81
CA GLY A 16 -22.72 19.70 -26.98
C GLY A 16 -21.58 19.50 -25.98
N ASN A 17 -21.62 20.24 -24.87
CA ASN A 17 -20.90 19.88 -23.66
C ASN A 17 -21.54 18.57 -23.18
N ASP A 18 -21.01 17.46 -23.68
CA ASP A 18 -21.33 16.13 -23.21
C ASP A 18 -20.87 16.05 -21.76
N GLY A 19 -21.80 16.32 -20.86
CA GLY A 19 -21.68 16.12 -19.42
C GLY A 19 -21.68 14.63 -19.08
N SER A 20 -20.91 13.85 -19.83
CA SER A 20 -20.45 12.55 -19.38
C SER A 20 -19.58 12.84 -18.16
N ASP A 21 -20.13 12.55 -16.97
CA ASP A 21 -19.31 12.46 -15.77
C ASP A 21 -18.10 11.59 -16.08
N PRO A 22 -16.91 11.93 -15.56
CA PRO A 22 -15.73 11.12 -15.78
C PRO A 22 -15.99 9.73 -15.19
N ASP A 23 -16.37 8.81 -16.07
CA ASP A 23 -16.73 7.44 -15.73
C ASP A 23 -15.52 6.78 -15.08
N ILE A 24 -15.65 6.44 -13.80
CA ILE A 24 -14.73 5.49 -13.17
C ILE A 24 -14.83 4.21 -14.00
N GLY A 25 -13.72 3.52 -14.21
CA GLY A 25 -13.75 2.22 -14.88
C GLY A 25 -14.69 1.23 -14.17
N ASP A 26 -14.80 0.01 -14.70
CA ASP A 26 -15.74 -1.00 -14.16
C ASP A 26 -15.38 -1.43 -12.71
N LEU A 27 -15.84 -0.64 -11.73
CA LEU A 27 -15.63 -0.81 -10.30
C LEU A 27 -16.28 -2.10 -9.78
N PRO A 28 -17.50 -2.50 -10.20
CA PRO A 28 -18.05 -3.83 -9.88
C PRO A 28 -17.13 -4.97 -10.33
N ALA A 29 -16.57 -4.90 -11.54
CA ALA A 29 -15.65 -5.93 -12.02
C ALA A 29 -14.32 -5.92 -11.26
N PHE A 30 -13.81 -4.76 -10.86
CA PHE A 30 -12.66 -4.67 -9.96
C PHE A 30 -12.95 -5.38 -8.62
N VAL A 31 -14.05 -5.02 -7.95
CA VAL A 31 -14.42 -5.60 -6.64
C VAL A 31 -14.56 -7.12 -6.74
N ALA A 32 -15.22 -7.62 -7.79
CA ALA A 32 -15.39 -9.05 -8.00
C ALA A 32 -14.04 -9.78 -8.19
N ARG A 33 -13.12 -9.21 -8.99
CA ARG A 33 -11.79 -9.80 -9.22
C ARG A 33 -10.93 -9.78 -7.95
N SER A 34 -10.88 -8.64 -7.25
CA SER A 34 -10.08 -8.47 -6.04
C SER A 34 -10.56 -9.38 -4.91
N ARG A 35 -11.88 -9.57 -4.78
CA ARG A 35 -12.44 -10.52 -3.83
C ARG A 35 -12.05 -11.95 -4.14
N ALA A 36 -12.18 -12.38 -5.39
CA ALA A 36 -11.79 -13.73 -5.80
C ALA A 36 -10.29 -13.97 -5.55
N LEU A 37 -9.45 -12.97 -5.81
CA LEU A 37 -8.01 -13.01 -5.53
C LEU A 37 -7.72 -13.12 -4.03
N LEU A 38 -8.36 -12.31 -3.20
CA LEU A 38 -8.18 -12.36 -1.74
C LEU A 38 -8.64 -13.71 -1.14
N GLU A 39 -9.67 -14.33 -1.73
CA GLU A 39 -10.17 -15.64 -1.33
C GLU A 39 -9.24 -16.79 -1.78
N SER A 40 -8.59 -16.67 -2.94
CA SER A 40 -7.70 -17.72 -3.47
C SER A 40 -6.24 -17.60 -3.00
N SER A 41 -5.73 -16.37 -2.85
CA SER A 41 -4.34 -16.07 -2.53
C SER A 41 -4.25 -14.68 -1.90
N THR A 42 -4.29 -14.63 -0.56
CA THR A 42 -4.17 -13.36 0.17
C THR A 42 -2.73 -12.83 0.04
N PRO A 43 -2.53 -11.58 -0.44
CA PRO A 43 -1.24 -10.91 -0.38
C PRO A 43 -0.70 -10.83 1.05
N THR A 44 0.57 -11.19 1.23
CA THR A 44 1.26 -11.23 2.54
C THR A 44 2.28 -10.11 2.71
N SER A 45 2.48 -9.29 1.68
CA SER A 45 3.32 -8.10 1.76
C SER A 45 2.59 -6.84 1.28
N PRO A 46 3.04 -5.63 1.68
CA PRO A 46 2.48 -4.39 1.17
C PRO A 46 2.71 -4.25 -0.34
N ARG A 47 3.80 -4.84 -0.86
CA ARG A 47 4.13 -4.80 -2.29
C ARG A 47 3.26 -5.74 -3.12
N GLU A 48 2.97 -6.96 -2.64
CA GLU A 48 1.99 -7.84 -3.28
C GLU A 48 0.61 -7.18 -3.29
N THR A 49 0.18 -6.60 -2.16
CA THR A 49 -1.10 -5.87 -2.08
C THR A 49 -1.14 -4.71 -3.06
N ARG A 50 -0.03 -3.96 -3.15
CA ARG A 50 0.14 -2.86 -4.09
C ARG A 50 -0.04 -3.32 -5.53
N ILE A 51 0.66 -4.37 -5.95
CA ILE A 51 0.67 -4.82 -7.35
C ILE A 51 -0.64 -5.53 -7.72
N TRP A 52 -1.17 -6.40 -6.85
CA TRP A 52 -2.30 -7.26 -7.18
C TRP A 52 -3.65 -6.58 -7.01
N ILE A 53 -3.75 -5.61 -6.09
CA ILE A 53 -5.02 -4.96 -5.74
C ILE A 53 -4.98 -3.46 -6.02
N VAL A 54 -3.97 -2.75 -5.53
CA VAL A 54 -3.94 -1.28 -5.60
C VAL A 54 -3.67 -0.78 -7.02
N GLU A 55 -2.74 -1.37 -7.77
CA GLU A 55 -2.50 -1.00 -9.17
C GLU A 55 -3.76 -1.13 -10.02
N PRO A 56 -4.48 -2.27 -10.05
CA PRO A 56 -5.76 -2.38 -10.77
C PRO A 56 -6.85 -1.43 -10.26
N PHE A 57 -6.87 -1.13 -8.96
CA PHE A 57 -7.80 -0.14 -8.40
C PHE A 57 -7.52 1.26 -8.95
N LEU A 58 -6.25 1.67 -8.93
CA LEU A 58 -5.83 2.96 -9.46
C LEU A 58 -6.07 3.07 -10.97
N GLU A 59 -5.86 1.98 -11.73
CA GLU A 59 -6.24 1.91 -13.15
C GLU A 59 -7.74 2.10 -13.35
N THR A 60 -8.57 1.53 -12.47
CA THR A 60 -10.03 1.73 -12.47
C THR A 60 -10.38 3.20 -12.24
N LEU A 61 -9.62 3.91 -11.41
CA LEU A 61 -9.74 5.35 -11.19
C LEU A 61 -9.11 6.21 -12.31
N GLY A 62 -8.63 5.59 -13.39
CA GLY A 62 -8.03 6.26 -14.54
C GLY A 62 -6.59 6.73 -14.32
N TRP A 63 -5.90 6.20 -13.31
CA TRP A 63 -4.46 6.41 -13.12
C TRP A 63 -3.67 5.34 -13.87
N ASP A 64 -2.84 5.76 -14.82
CA ASP A 64 -1.97 4.86 -15.58
C ASP A 64 -0.77 4.40 -14.73
N THR A 65 -0.97 3.42 -13.86
CA THR A 65 0.12 2.85 -13.04
C THR A 65 1.07 1.97 -13.87
N THR A 66 0.65 1.50 -15.04
CA THR A 66 1.32 0.45 -15.83
C THR A 66 2.00 0.89 -17.13
N THR A 67 1.70 2.09 -17.65
CA THR A 67 2.32 2.57 -18.89
C THR A 67 3.62 3.34 -18.59
N THR A 68 4.73 2.84 -19.12
CA THR A 68 6.11 3.37 -19.01
C THR A 68 6.28 4.79 -19.57
N ALA A 69 5.28 5.35 -20.24
CA ALA A 69 5.34 6.67 -20.85
C ALA A 69 5.13 7.83 -19.86
N ASP A 70 4.43 7.59 -18.73
CA ASP A 70 4.19 8.60 -17.67
C ASP A 70 5.09 8.32 -16.45
N SER A 71 6.35 7.93 -16.70
CA SER A 71 7.35 7.58 -15.67
C SER A 71 7.65 8.71 -14.69
N GLU A 72 7.38 9.97 -15.06
CA GLU A 72 7.57 11.13 -14.19
C GLU A 72 6.40 11.36 -13.23
N ALA A 73 5.20 10.82 -13.53
CA ALA A 73 4.02 10.91 -12.67
C ALA A 73 4.03 9.89 -11.52
N ARG A 74 5.03 9.00 -11.51
CA ARG A 74 5.14 7.83 -10.64
C ARG A 74 6.41 7.96 -9.80
N ARG A 75 6.28 8.33 -8.53
CA ARG A 75 7.33 8.06 -7.55
C ARG A 75 6.81 7.04 -6.56
N THR A 76 7.22 5.80 -6.79
CA THR A 76 7.04 4.70 -5.85
C THR A 76 8.00 4.87 -4.70
N ASP A 77 7.56 4.48 -3.52
CA ASP A 77 8.44 4.33 -2.36
C ASP A 77 9.09 5.64 -1.88
N ARG A 78 8.27 6.68 -1.74
CA ARG A 78 8.74 7.96 -1.21
C ARG A 78 8.44 8.04 0.27
N SER A 79 9.42 8.44 1.07
CA SER A 79 9.17 8.92 2.43
C SER A 79 8.71 10.38 2.36
N ILE A 80 7.54 10.70 2.92
CA ILE A 80 7.14 12.09 3.15
C ILE A 80 6.97 12.28 4.65
N GLY A 81 7.91 13.01 5.24
CA GLY A 81 7.92 13.27 6.67
C GLY A 81 7.96 11.98 7.51
N GLY A 82 8.79 11.02 7.08
CA GLY A 82 9.04 9.74 7.76
C GLY A 82 8.06 8.61 7.39
N ILE A 83 7.14 8.84 6.46
CA ILE A 83 6.10 7.86 6.11
C ILE A 83 6.35 7.32 4.71
N ARG A 84 6.54 6.00 4.61
CA ARG A 84 6.66 5.29 3.34
C ARG A 84 5.32 5.31 2.60
N LEU A 85 5.30 5.90 1.40
CA LEU A 85 4.15 5.92 0.51
C LEU A 85 4.36 4.92 -0.63
N ALA A 86 3.33 4.13 -0.92
CA ALA A 86 3.34 3.21 -2.05
C ALA A 86 3.34 3.98 -3.38
N TYR A 87 2.55 5.05 -3.47
CA TYR A 87 2.57 5.99 -4.59
C TYR A 87 2.35 7.44 -4.14
N VAL A 88 2.98 8.35 -4.88
CA VAL A 88 2.58 9.76 -4.96
C VAL A 88 2.06 10.00 -6.38
N LEU A 89 0.74 10.01 -6.54
CA LEU A 89 0.10 10.16 -7.84
C LEU A 89 0.13 11.63 -8.25
N SER A 90 0.59 11.87 -9.49
CA SER A 90 0.83 13.23 -9.98
C SER A 90 0.07 13.55 -11.27
N ILE A 91 -0.33 14.80 -11.43
CA ILE A 91 -0.88 15.34 -12.68
C ILE A 91 0.20 16.19 -13.35
N GLY A 92 0.91 15.61 -14.31
CA GLY A 92 2.22 16.14 -14.71
C GLY A 92 3.20 16.02 -13.54
N ASP A 93 3.94 17.08 -13.23
CA ASP A 93 4.92 17.08 -12.13
C ASP A 93 4.33 17.39 -10.74
N VAL A 94 3.01 17.40 -10.60
CA VAL A 94 2.35 17.90 -9.39
C VAL A 94 1.74 16.77 -8.59
N PRO A 95 2.17 16.53 -7.35
CA PRO A 95 1.52 15.57 -6.49
C PRO A 95 0.09 15.98 -6.20
N ALA A 96 -0.79 15.01 -6.31
CA ALA A 96 -2.21 15.22 -6.25
C ALA A 96 -2.91 14.24 -5.30
N VAL A 97 -2.40 13.01 -5.18
CA VAL A 97 -2.95 12.01 -4.26
C VAL A 97 -1.81 11.19 -3.65
N PHE A 98 -1.81 11.04 -2.32
CA PHE A 98 -0.95 10.07 -1.66
C PHE A 98 -1.61 8.70 -1.56
N VAL A 99 -0.82 7.64 -1.71
CA VAL A 99 -1.29 6.27 -1.55
C VAL A 99 -0.38 5.53 -0.58
N ALA A 100 -0.94 5.11 0.54
CA ALA A 100 -0.30 4.24 1.52
C ALA A 100 -0.93 2.85 1.48
N VAL A 101 -0.12 1.82 1.68
CA VAL A 101 -0.54 0.42 1.55
C VAL A 101 0.03 -0.41 2.70
N GLU A 102 -0.80 -1.29 3.25
CA GLU A 102 -0.40 -2.39 4.14
C GLU A 102 -0.57 -3.75 3.45
N SER A 103 -0.04 -4.80 4.07
CA SER A 103 -0.31 -6.19 3.68
C SER A 103 -1.79 -6.54 3.88
N ALA A 104 -2.35 -7.41 3.04
CA ALA A 104 -3.78 -7.72 3.06
C ALA A 104 -4.20 -8.60 4.26
N ASP A 105 -3.25 -9.13 5.02
CA ASP A 105 -3.45 -9.85 6.28
C ASP A 105 -3.32 -8.95 7.52
N GLU A 106 -2.89 -7.69 7.36
CA GLU A 106 -2.82 -6.68 8.41
C GLU A 106 -4.04 -5.76 8.38
N THR A 107 -4.38 -5.13 9.50
CA THR A 107 -5.38 -4.06 9.56
C THR A 107 -4.74 -2.70 9.35
N LEU A 108 -5.51 -1.71 8.90
CA LEU A 108 -5.01 -0.33 8.79
C LEU A 108 -4.57 0.21 10.17
N ASP A 109 -3.37 0.79 10.22
CA ASP A 109 -2.78 1.35 11.42
C ASP A 109 -3.19 2.83 11.62
N GLU A 110 -3.77 3.12 12.78
CA GLU A 110 -4.26 4.45 13.12
C GLU A 110 -3.13 5.48 13.28
N THR A 111 -1.96 5.04 13.76
CA THR A 111 -0.79 5.92 13.91
C THR A 111 -0.30 6.37 12.54
N ARG A 112 -0.27 5.47 11.57
CA ARG A 112 0.09 5.75 10.18
C ARG A 112 -0.96 6.61 9.49
N ALA A 113 -2.25 6.39 9.76
CA ALA A 113 -3.31 7.27 9.26
C ALA A 113 -3.14 8.72 9.75
N ALA A 114 -2.91 8.90 11.05
CA ALA A 114 -2.63 10.23 11.63
C ALA A 114 -1.33 10.86 11.12
N ALA A 115 -0.32 10.03 10.80
CA ALA A 115 0.91 10.50 10.19
C ALA A 115 0.64 10.98 8.74
N LEU A 116 -0.14 10.22 7.98
CA LEU A 116 -0.50 10.54 6.59
C LEU A 116 -1.26 11.87 6.50
N GLU A 117 -2.13 12.15 7.45
CA GLU A 117 -2.80 13.45 7.60
C GLU A 117 -1.81 14.60 7.78
N LYS A 118 -0.85 14.46 8.68
CA LYS A 118 0.21 15.46 8.85
C LYS A 118 1.06 15.64 7.61
N ALA A 119 1.23 14.59 6.79
CA ALA A 119 1.91 14.70 5.50
C ALA A 119 1.06 15.46 4.48
N MET A 120 -0.26 15.24 4.44
CA MET A 120 -1.20 16.02 3.63
C MET A 120 -1.16 17.51 4.00
N ASP A 121 -1.28 17.84 5.29
CA ASP A 121 -1.25 19.23 5.78
C ASP A 121 0.05 19.95 5.38
N ARG A 122 1.20 19.30 5.60
CA ARG A 122 2.52 19.87 5.25
C ARG A 122 2.74 20.02 3.75
N SER A 123 2.33 19.01 2.98
CA SER A 123 2.50 19.02 1.52
C SER A 123 1.47 19.90 0.81
N GLY A 124 0.35 20.20 1.45
CA GLY A 124 -0.81 20.81 0.84
C GLY A 124 -1.51 19.88 -0.16
N VAL A 125 -1.17 18.59 -0.23
CA VAL A 125 -1.89 17.59 -1.03
C VAL A 125 -3.23 17.30 -0.34
N ASP A 126 -4.32 17.54 -1.06
CA ASP A 126 -5.67 17.56 -0.49
C ASP A 126 -6.35 16.18 -0.46
N ARG A 127 -5.68 15.12 -0.93
CA ARG A 127 -6.27 13.78 -1.01
C ARG A 127 -5.25 12.68 -0.67
N ALA A 128 -5.67 11.68 0.07
CA ALA A 128 -4.91 10.45 0.24
C ALA A 128 -5.81 9.20 0.31
N LEU A 129 -5.24 8.07 -0.07
CA LEU A 129 -5.82 6.75 -0.04
C LEU A 129 -4.94 5.85 0.84
N TYR A 130 -5.52 5.21 1.84
CA TYR A 130 -4.82 4.24 2.69
C TYR A 130 -5.58 2.91 2.69
N THR A 131 -4.92 1.81 2.32
CA THR A 131 -5.62 0.52 2.10
C THR A 131 -4.72 -0.70 2.30
N ASN A 132 -5.33 -1.82 2.69
CA ASN A 132 -4.73 -3.16 2.67
C ASN A 132 -5.39 -4.04 1.58
N GLY A 133 -6.16 -3.44 0.67
CA GLY A 133 -6.96 -4.13 -0.35
C GLY A 133 -8.29 -4.72 0.14
N ARG A 134 -8.51 -4.86 1.45
CA ARG A 134 -9.79 -5.27 2.05
C ARG A 134 -10.57 -4.08 2.59
N GLU A 135 -9.85 -3.12 3.16
CA GLU A 135 -10.31 -1.91 3.81
C GLU A 135 -9.68 -0.70 3.10
N TYR A 136 -10.48 0.34 2.95
CA TYR A 136 -10.14 1.55 2.23
C TYR A 136 -10.47 2.75 3.12
N LEU A 137 -9.46 3.56 3.42
CA LEU A 137 -9.59 4.83 4.09
C LEU A 137 -9.30 5.95 3.10
N LEU A 138 -10.34 6.72 2.77
CA LEU A 138 -10.29 7.88 1.89
C LEU A 138 -10.13 9.13 2.77
N LEU A 139 -9.04 9.86 2.57
CA LEU A 139 -8.70 11.10 3.28
C LEU A 139 -8.84 12.30 2.34
N ALA A 140 -9.54 13.33 2.77
CA ALA A 140 -9.79 14.53 1.99
C ALA A 140 -9.67 15.79 2.84
N ASP A 141 -8.89 16.77 2.37
CA ASP A 141 -8.91 18.11 2.96
C ASP A 141 -10.29 18.77 2.76
N GLY A 142 -10.79 19.39 3.83
CA GLY A 142 -12.11 20.00 3.96
C GLY A 142 -12.07 21.24 4.85
N ASP A 143 -13.21 21.93 4.99
CA ASP A 143 -13.28 23.28 5.59
C ASP A 143 -12.89 23.34 7.10
N GLY A 144 -12.70 22.19 7.74
CA GLY A 144 -12.34 22.07 9.16
C GLY A 144 -11.18 21.13 9.46
N GLY A 145 -10.41 20.74 8.43
CA GLY A 145 -9.35 19.73 8.51
C GLY A 145 -9.64 18.52 7.64
N ILE A 146 -8.87 17.45 7.84
CA ILE A 146 -8.95 16.25 7.02
C ILE A 146 -10.15 15.39 7.41
N GLU A 147 -11.04 15.17 6.45
CA GLU A 147 -12.17 14.26 6.55
C GLU A 147 -11.74 12.82 6.23
N ARG A 148 -12.25 11.87 7.04
CA ARG A 148 -11.98 10.43 6.90
C ARG A 148 -13.23 9.68 6.47
N LEU A 149 -13.12 8.85 5.44
CA LEU A 149 -14.17 7.93 5.02
C LEU A 149 -13.62 6.51 4.88
N GLY A 150 -13.98 5.65 5.83
CA GLY A 150 -13.61 4.22 5.84
C GLY A 150 -14.69 3.35 5.20
N CYS A 151 -14.30 2.42 4.33
CA CYS A 151 -15.18 1.41 3.76
C CYS A 151 -14.45 0.10 3.44
N ARG A 152 -15.20 -1.00 3.28
CA ARG A 152 -14.66 -2.30 2.85
C ARG A 152 -14.74 -2.45 1.33
N LEU A 153 -13.93 -3.35 0.79
CA LEU A 153 -13.86 -3.68 -0.64
C LEU A 153 -15.26 -3.87 -1.30
N PRO A 154 -16.21 -4.63 -0.72
CA PRO A 154 -17.54 -4.79 -1.32
C PRO A 154 -18.35 -3.49 -1.37
N SER A 155 -18.16 -2.63 -0.38
CA SER A 155 -18.89 -1.36 -0.23
C SER A 155 -18.36 -0.26 -1.14
N LEU A 156 -17.23 -0.46 -1.84
CA LEU A 156 -16.70 0.55 -2.77
C LEU A 156 -17.70 0.94 -3.85
N VAL A 157 -18.48 -0.02 -4.35
CA VAL A 157 -19.52 0.24 -5.37
C VAL A 157 -20.57 1.23 -4.87
N GLU A 158 -20.91 1.17 -3.59
CA GLU A 158 -21.89 2.09 -2.98
C GLU A 158 -21.29 3.46 -2.65
N ARG A 159 -19.95 3.57 -2.70
CA ARG A 159 -19.18 4.79 -2.44
C ARG A 159 -18.56 5.39 -3.71
N GLU A 160 -19.09 5.02 -4.87
CA GLU A 160 -18.60 5.48 -6.18
C GLU A 160 -18.47 7.01 -6.25
N SER A 161 -19.47 7.77 -5.79
CA SER A 161 -19.43 9.23 -5.78
C SER A 161 -18.29 9.82 -4.93
N ALA A 162 -17.88 9.13 -3.85
CA ALA A 162 -16.73 9.55 -3.06
C ALA A 162 -15.42 9.22 -3.77
N LEU A 163 -15.35 8.08 -4.45
CA LEU A 163 -14.21 7.63 -5.24
C LEU A 163 -13.96 8.50 -6.48
N GLU A 164 -14.99 9.10 -7.06
CA GLU A 164 -14.86 10.03 -8.20
C GLU A 164 -13.91 11.18 -7.88
N HIS A 165 -13.90 11.65 -6.62
CA HIS A 165 -12.98 12.70 -6.19
C HIS A 165 -11.50 12.28 -6.17
N TYR A 166 -11.20 10.99 -6.27
CA TYR A 166 -9.85 10.43 -6.39
C TYR A 166 -9.52 10.01 -7.82
N ALA A 167 -10.50 10.03 -8.73
CA ALA A 167 -10.28 9.70 -10.14
C ALA A 167 -9.36 10.74 -10.80
N ARG A 168 -8.38 10.27 -11.58
CA ARG A 168 -7.41 11.12 -12.28
C ARG A 168 -8.05 12.29 -13.04
N PRO A 169 -9.10 12.11 -13.87
CA PRO A 169 -9.72 13.22 -14.60
C PRO A 169 -10.35 14.29 -13.69
N VAL A 170 -10.93 13.91 -12.55
CA VAL A 170 -11.52 14.84 -11.59
C VAL A 170 -10.44 15.62 -10.85
N VAL A 171 -9.44 14.90 -10.34
CA VAL A 171 -8.28 15.48 -9.68
C VAL A 171 -7.57 16.47 -10.62
N ALA A 172 -7.36 16.09 -11.88
CA ALA A 172 -6.75 16.97 -12.89
C ALA A 172 -7.52 18.26 -13.17
N ARG A 173 -8.87 18.23 -13.11
CA ARG A 173 -9.71 19.43 -13.30
C ARG A 173 -9.65 20.38 -12.10
N ARG A 174 -9.53 19.84 -10.88
CA ARG A 174 -9.40 20.64 -9.66
C ARG A 174 -8.02 21.29 -9.55
N LEU A 175 -7.00 20.63 -10.09
CA LEU A 175 -5.61 21.06 -9.94
C LEU A 175 -5.28 22.24 -10.87
N GLU A 176 -5.42 23.47 -10.35
CA GLU A 176 -4.98 24.68 -11.07
C GLU A 176 -3.45 24.71 -11.16
N ARG A 177 -2.90 24.47 -12.35
CA ARG A 177 -1.47 24.24 -12.62
C ARG A 177 -0.52 25.41 -12.31
N HIS A 178 -0.99 26.55 -11.80
CA HIS A 178 -0.16 27.75 -11.56
C HIS A 178 -0.51 28.51 -10.26
N ALA A 179 -1.23 27.90 -9.32
CA ALA A 179 -1.53 28.52 -8.04
C ALA A 179 -0.35 28.37 -7.06
N ARG A 180 -0.14 29.29 -6.12
CA ARG A 180 0.97 29.17 -5.13
C ARG A 180 1.00 27.82 -4.36
N PRO A 181 -0.14 27.19 -4.01
CA PRO A 181 -0.17 25.84 -3.45
C PRO A 181 0.49 24.76 -4.33
N PHE A 182 0.52 24.92 -5.65
CA PHE A 182 1.24 24.03 -6.57
C PHE A 182 2.74 24.02 -6.28
N VAL A 183 3.32 25.20 -6.00
CA VAL A 183 4.77 25.33 -5.78
C VAL A 183 5.13 24.73 -4.42
N ALA A 184 4.31 24.97 -3.39
CA ALA A 184 4.48 24.35 -2.08
C ALA A 184 4.46 22.82 -2.17
N ARG A 185 3.48 22.25 -2.87
CA ARG A 185 3.36 20.80 -3.11
C ARG A 185 4.62 20.19 -3.72
N ARG A 186 5.20 20.85 -4.73
CA ARG A 186 6.45 20.38 -5.37
C ARG A 186 7.66 20.54 -4.46
N LEU A 187 7.77 21.64 -3.73
CA LEU A 187 8.89 21.87 -2.81
C LEU A 187 8.90 20.86 -1.66
N VAL A 188 7.73 20.50 -1.11
CA VAL A 188 7.63 19.52 -0.02
C VAL A 188 8.11 18.15 -0.48
N LEU A 189 7.77 17.76 -1.70
CA LEU A 189 8.28 16.53 -2.28
C LEU A 189 9.79 16.56 -2.41
N GLU A 190 10.33 17.57 -3.07
CA GLU A 190 11.76 17.63 -3.39
C GLU A 190 12.62 18.12 -2.23
N ARG A 191 12.06 18.31 -1.03
CA ARG A 191 12.73 18.96 0.10
C ARG A 191 14.10 18.35 0.39
N GLU A 192 14.17 17.03 0.53
CA GLU A 192 15.42 16.32 0.86
C GLU A 192 16.47 16.50 -0.24
N SER A 193 16.11 16.22 -1.50
CA SER A 193 17.00 16.38 -2.65
C SER A 193 17.44 17.84 -2.87
N LEU A 194 16.55 18.81 -2.62
CA LEU A 194 16.88 20.23 -2.70
C LEU A 194 17.79 20.68 -1.57
N ALA A 195 17.56 20.19 -0.34
CA ALA A 195 18.42 20.51 0.80
C ALA A 195 19.84 19.98 0.57
N GLU A 196 19.97 18.75 0.09
CA GLU A 196 21.24 18.14 -0.31
C GLU A 196 21.91 18.95 -1.43
N ALA A 197 21.20 19.23 -2.52
CA ALA A 197 21.75 19.99 -3.65
C ALA A 197 22.21 21.42 -3.26
N ILE A 198 21.45 22.11 -2.40
CA ILE A 198 21.85 23.43 -1.87
C ILE A 198 23.10 23.29 -0.98
N THR A 199 23.15 22.26 -0.15
CA THR A 199 24.29 21.99 0.75
C THR A 199 25.56 21.67 -0.03
N ASP A 200 25.46 20.85 -1.06
CA ASP A 200 26.57 20.49 -1.93
C ASP A 200 27.12 21.71 -2.67
N GLU A 201 26.24 22.52 -3.27
CA GLU A 201 26.63 23.74 -3.97
C GLU A 201 27.34 24.74 -3.03
N LEU A 202 26.83 24.91 -1.80
CA LEU A 202 27.45 25.76 -0.78
C LEU A 202 28.81 25.22 -0.33
N THR A 203 28.92 23.90 -0.18
CA THR A 203 30.15 23.21 0.22
C THR A 203 31.23 23.32 -0.86
N GLU A 204 30.86 23.19 -2.13
CA GLU A 204 31.78 23.33 -3.27
C GLU A 204 32.23 24.79 -3.48
N THR A 205 31.32 25.74 -3.30
CA THR A 205 31.59 27.16 -3.59
C THR A 205 32.40 27.86 -2.50
N VAL A 206 32.20 27.49 -1.23
CA VAL A 206 32.85 28.16 -0.09
C VAL A 206 34.19 27.50 0.24
N PRO A 207 35.32 28.23 0.25
CA PRO A 207 36.60 27.66 0.66
C PRO A 207 36.56 27.13 2.11
N GLY A 208 36.78 25.82 2.27
CA GLY A 208 36.63 25.13 3.56
C GLY A 208 35.19 24.75 3.91
N GLY A 209 34.27 24.81 2.94
CA GLY A 209 32.85 24.50 3.11
C GLY A 209 32.57 23.11 3.68
N GLU A 210 33.44 22.13 3.42
CA GLU A 210 33.34 20.77 3.98
C GLU A 210 33.27 20.78 5.52
N THR A 211 33.93 21.75 6.17
CA THR A 211 33.91 21.88 7.64
C THR A 211 32.56 22.38 8.17
N HIS A 212 31.76 23.01 7.32
CA HIS A 212 30.46 23.62 7.67
C HIS A 212 29.26 22.91 7.02
N ALA A 213 29.46 21.73 6.40
CA ALA A 213 28.41 21.02 5.68
C ALA A 213 27.14 20.79 6.54
N GLY A 214 27.29 20.45 7.82
CA GLY A 214 26.15 20.28 8.74
C GLY A 214 25.39 21.60 9.04
N GLU A 215 26.10 22.73 9.11
CA GLU A 215 25.48 24.05 9.28
C GLU A 215 24.73 24.47 8.00
N PHE A 216 25.33 24.21 6.83
CA PHE A 216 24.68 24.45 5.53
C PHE A 216 23.44 23.59 5.33
N GLY A 217 23.49 22.30 5.70
CA GLY A 217 22.33 21.41 5.66
C GLY A 217 21.17 21.91 6.51
N SER A 218 21.45 22.24 7.78
CA SER A 218 20.42 22.75 8.70
C SER A 218 19.78 24.05 8.19
N ALA A 219 20.60 24.97 7.65
CA ALA A 219 20.10 26.24 7.11
C ALA A 219 19.33 26.06 5.79
N ALA A 220 19.73 25.11 4.94
CA ALA A 220 19.04 24.78 3.70
C ALA A 220 17.65 24.20 3.98
N GLU A 221 17.55 23.32 4.98
CA GLU A 221 16.29 22.78 5.47
C GLU A 221 15.35 23.86 6.01
N GLU A 222 15.86 24.74 6.89
CA GLU A 222 15.08 25.86 7.45
C GLU A 222 14.58 26.81 6.34
N PHE A 223 15.44 27.13 5.38
CA PHE A 223 15.07 27.97 4.23
C PHE A 223 13.96 27.33 3.39
N LEU A 224 14.03 26.02 3.13
CA LEU A 224 13.01 25.31 2.38
C LEU A 224 11.68 25.27 3.14
N ASP A 225 11.70 25.10 4.46
CA ASP A 225 10.49 25.14 5.28
C ASP A 225 9.82 26.52 5.23
N GLU A 226 10.58 27.61 5.36
CA GLU A 226 10.07 28.97 5.20
C GLU A 226 9.48 29.20 3.80
N LEU A 227 10.13 28.67 2.76
CA LEU A 227 9.67 28.78 1.38
C LEU A 227 8.35 28.02 1.17
N ILE A 228 8.27 26.79 1.66
CA ILE A 228 7.07 25.95 1.60
C ILE A 228 5.90 26.67 2.26
N ASP A 229 6.07 27.17 3.49
CA ASP A 229 5.04 27.89 4.24
C ASP A 229 4.58 29.14 3.51
N ALA A 230 5.52 29.91 2.94
CA ALA A 230 5.20 31.10 2.17
C ALA A 230 4.35 30.80 0.92
N PHE A 231 4.52 29.64 0.29
CA PHE A 231 3.72 29.22 -0.85
C PHE A 231 2.39 28.57 -0.44
N ALA A 232 2.35 27.86 0.69
CA ALA A 232 1.15 27.24 1.25
C ALA A 232 0.12 28.26 1.80
N ALA A 233 0.59 29.29 2.51
CA ALA A 233 -0.25 30.27 3.22
C ALA A 233 -1.15 31.16 2.33
N SER A 234 -1.01 31.09 1.02
CA SER A 234 -1.70 31.99 0.08
C SER A 234 -2.99 31.42 -0.53
N GLY A 235 -3.40 30.21 -0.14
CA GLY A 235 -4.70 29.63 -0.50
C GLY A 235 -5.86 30.10 0.40
N SER A 236 -5.56 30.60 1.61
CA SER A 236 -6.56 31.23 2.45
C SER A 236 -6.67 32.72 2.12
N GLY A 237 -7.65 33.06 1.28
CA GLY A 237 -8.05 34.43 1.03
C GLY A 237 -8.54 35.11 2.32
N SER A 238 -7.62 35.64 3.12
CA SER A 238 -7.90 36.66 4.10
C SER A 238 -6.88 37.77 3.92
N GLY A 239 -7.32 38.86 3.29
CA GLY A 239 -6.55 40.09 3.19
C GLY A 239 -6.30 40.67 4.58
N GLY A 240 -5.18 40.30 5.19
CA GLY A 240 -4.64 40.90 6.40
C GLY A 240 -3.20 41.29 6.13
N THR A 241 -2.95 42.59 5.99
CA THR A 241 -1.61 43.18 5.96
C THR A 241 -0.74 42.68 7.12
N PRO A 242 0.55 42.38 6.91
CA PRO A 242 1.43 41.98 8.00
C PRO A 242 1.86 43.23 8.78
N ASP A 243 1.25 43.49 9.94
CA ASP A 243 1.83 44.42 10.90
C ASP A 243 2.76 43.68 11.85
N ARG A 244 4.04 43.95 11.62
CA ARG A 244 5.18 43.57 12.42
C ARG A 244 5.10 44.24 13.79
N ARG A 245 4.76 43.49 14.85
CA ARG A 245 5.24 43.76 16.22
C ARG A 245 5.48 42.48 17.01
N THR A 246 6.76 42.26 17.30
CA THR A 246 7.27 41.63 18.51
C THR A 246 6.48 42.07 19.73
N ASP A 247 5.97 41.12 20.52
CA ASP A 247 6.00 41.23 21.97
C ASP A 247 5.93 39.83 22.62
N THR A 248 6.98 39.57 23.39
CA THR A 248 7.21 38.43 24.27
C THR A 248 6.20 38.44 25.41
N HIS A 249 5.35 37.43 25.55
CA HIS A 249 4.68 37.12 26.82
C HIS A 249 4.66 35.60 27.05
N THR A 250 5.51 35.17 27.97
CA THR A 250 5.44 33.89 28.69
C THR A 250 4.14 33.82 29.48
N GLY A 251 3.27 32.89 29.12
CA GLY A 251 2.07 32.55 29.86
C GLY A 251 1.88 31.05 29.89
N THR A 252 2.30 30.43 31.00
CA THR A 252 1.93 29.08 31.41
C THR A 252 0.40 28.96 31.41
N VAL A 253 -0.12 28.04 30.60
CA VAL A 253 -1.49 27.55 30.72
C VAL A 253 -1.46 26.04 30.55
N ASP A 254 -1.91 25.35 31.60
CA ASP A 254 -2.19 23.92 31.66
C ASP A 254 -3.01 23.48 30.43
N GLY A 255 -2.41 22.58 29.63
CA GLY A 255 -3.07 21.92 28.52
C GLY A 255 -3.55 20.55 28.96
N GLU A 256 -4.84 20.47 29.27
CA GLU A 256 -5.58 19.23 29.41
C GLU A 256 -5.34 18.33 28.18
N ARG A 257 -4.78 17.16 28.46
CA ARG A 257 -4.54 16.07 27.52
C ARG A 257 -5.89 15.52 27.06
N ALA A 258 -6.39 16.04 25.94
CA ALA A 258 -7.49 15.43 25.20
C ALA A 258 -6.94 14.19 24.47
N GLU A 259 -7.05 13.03 25.11
CA GLU A 259 -6.93 11.75 24.44
C GLU A 259 -8.18 11.54 23.58
N ASN A 260 -8.15 12.05 22.34
CA ASN A 260 -9.12 11.67 21.33
C ASN A 260 -8.76 10.26 20.86
N GLY A 261 -9.31 9.25 21.54
CA GLY A 261 -9.36 7.89 21.02
C GLY A 261 -10.23 7.87 19.76
N LEU A 262 -9.58 7.97 18.59
CA LEU A 262 -10.20 7.83 17.29
C LEU A 262 -10.13 6.35 16.91
N THR A 263 -11.26 5.66 16.98
CA THR A 263 -11.43 4.32 16.42
C THR A 263 -11.75 4.47 14.93
N LEU A 264 -11.08 3.72 14.06
CA LEU A 264 -11.44 3.60 12.64
C LEU A 264 -12.80 2.94 12.53
N GLU A 265 -13.87 3.74 12.52
CA GLU A 265 -15.23 3.25 12.31
C GLU A 265 -15.44 2.99 10.81
N PHE A 266 -15.31 1.73 10.41
CA PHE A 266 -15.77 1.27 9.10
C PHE A 266 -17.29 1.12 9.14
N SER A 267 -17.99 1.75 8.20
CA SER A 267 -19.44 1.54 8.06
C SER A 267 -19.68 0.11 7.54
N ASP A 268 -20.26 -0.74 8.39
CA ASP A 268 -20.68 -2.11 8.05
C ASP A 268 -22.16 -2.09 7.65
N ASP A 269 -22.41 -2.05 6.34
CA ASP A 269 -23.75 -2.06 5.76
C ASP A 269 -24.15 -3.53 5.61
N GLY A 270 -24.80 -4.06 6.64
CA GLY A 270 -24.94 -5.49 6.89
C GLY A 270 -25.63 -6.34 5.82
N TYR A 271 -25.07 -7.53 5.59
CA TYR A 271 -25.77 -8.67 4.98
C TYR A 271 -26.19 -9.66 6.07
N GLY A 272 -27.50 -9.73 6.31
CA GLY A 272 -28.12 -10.68 7.23
C GLY A 272 -27.92 -12.12 6.79
N HIS A 273 -27.30 -12.92 7.65
CA HIS A 273 -27.22 -14.36 7.49
C HIS A 273 -28.47 -14.98 8.12
N GLU A 274 -29.48 -15.27 7.31
CA GLU A 274 -30.63 -16.08 7.71
C GLU A 274 -30.23 -17.56 7.72
N ASN A 275 -30.07 -18.12 8.91
CA ASN A 275 -29.96 -19.56 9.15
C ASN A 275 -31.37 -20.11 9.40
N PRO A 276 -31.87 -21.12 8.66
CA PRO A 276 -33.16 -21.74 8.97
C PRO A 276 -32.96 -23.12 9.59
N GLU A 277 -33.04 -23.23 10.91
CA GLU A 277 -33.36 -24.50 11.58
C GLU A 277 -34.31 -24.24 12.75
N GLY A 278 -35.50 -24.88 12.72
CA GLY A 278 -36.48 -24.75 13.80
C GLY A 278 -37.88 -25.31 13.50
N THR A 279 -37.98 -26.62 13.33
CA THR A 279 -39.16 -27.44 13.66
C THR A 279 -38.62 -28.50 14.63
N GLU A 280 -39.16 -28.81 15.80
CA GLU A 280 -40.55 -28.97 16.20
C GLU A 280 -40.74 -28.73 17.72
N THR A 281 -41.99 -28.41 18.05
CA THR A 281 -42.72 -28.47 19.32
C THR A 281 -42.43 -29.67 20.23
N GLU A 282 -42.48 -29.44 21.55
CA GLU A 282 -43.29 -30.14 22.59
C GLU A 282 -42.75 -29.72 23.99
N ASP A 283 -43.49 -28.99 24.82
CA ASP A 283 -44.63 -29.32 25.67
C ASP A 283 -44.23 -29.67 27.13
N ASP A 284 -44.82 -28.88 28.03
CA ASP A 284 -45.28 -29.21 29.38
C ASP A 284 -44.31 -29.49 30.57
N ARG A 285 -44.55 -28.70 31.64
CA ARG A 285 -44.47 -28.99 33.10
C ARG A 285 -43.31 -28.44 33.96
N ASN A 286 -43.67 -27.39 34.71
CA ASN A 286 -43.89 -27.37 36.17
C ASN A 286 -42.72 -27.77 37.11
N GLN A 287 -42.17 -26.83 37.87
CA GLN A 287 -42.33 -26.72 39.34
C GLN A 287 -41.30 -25.77 39.98
N ASP A 288 -41.83 -24.91 40.87
CA ASP A 288 -41.13 -24.20 41.94
C ASP A 288 -40.32 -25.13 42.84
N GLN A 289 -39.13 -24.69 43.30
CA GLN A 289 -38.80 -24.67 44.73
C GLN A 289 -37.44 -24.02 45.02
N ASP A 290 -37.49 -23.02 45.90
CA ASP A 290 -36.41 -22.58 46.80
C ASP A 290 -35.82 -23.76 47.59
N GLN A 291 -34.50 -23.73 47.84
CA GLN A 291 -33.94 -23.77 49.20
C GLN A 291 -32.41 -23.68 49.26
N ASP A 292 -31.97 -22.81 50.17
CA ASP A 292 -30.65 -22.74 50.79
C ASP A 292 -30.19 -24.07 51.42
N GLN A 293 -28.88 -24.34 51.43
CA GLN A 293 -28.04 -24.39 52.65
C GLN A 293 -26.73 -25.18 52.44
N ASP A 294 -25.63 -24.53 52.84
CA ASP A 294 -24.48 -25.03 53.60
C ASP A 294 -24.20 -26.55 53.67
N GLN A 295 -22.95 -26.94 53.33
CA GLN A 295 -21.96 -27.41 54.31
C GLN A 295 -20.62 -27.87 53.70
N ARG A 296 -19.55 -27.19 54.14
CA ARG A 296 -18.31 -27.73 54.75
C ARG A 296 -17.75 -29.08 54.23
N SER A 297 -16.47 -29.08 53.84
CA SER A 297 -15.32 -29.48 54.69
C SER A 297 -14.24 -30.30 53.96
N HIS A 298 -13.01 -30.17 54.47
CA HIS A 298 -11.77 -30.95 54.25
C HIS A 298 -10.97 -30.53 53.00
N GLY A 299 -9.78 -29.93 53.09
CA GLY A 299 -8.77 -29.93 54.15
C GLY A 299 -7.68 -30.93 53.82
N ASN A 300 -6.49 -30.46 53.42
CA ASN A 300 -5.25 -30.88 54.08
C ASN A 300 -4.09 -29.93 53.76
N GLU A 301 -3.48 -29.44 54.84
CA GLU A 301 -2.18 -28.80 54.94
C GLU A 301 -1.07 -29.79 54.50
N THR A 302 0.17 -29.38 54.18
CA THR A 302 1.24 -29.28 55.19
C THR A 302 2.51 -28.70 54.56
N THR A 303 2.93 -27.56 55.11
CA THR A 303 4.27 -27.03 55.41
C THR A 303 5.54 -27.84 55.04
N SER A 304 6.64 -27.18 54.69
CA SER A 304 7.57 -26.57 55.66
C SER A 304 8.89 -26.08 55.03
N ALA A 305 9.43 -25.01 55.62
CA ALA A 305 10.65 -24.29 55.27
C ALA A 305 11.96 -24.96 55.78
N GLY A 306 13.09 -24.45 55.28
CA GLY A 306 14.43 -24.67 55.85
C GLY A 306 15.56 -23.94 55.10
N GLU A 307 16.03 -22.84 55.68
CA GLU A 307 17.35 -22.16 55.58
C GLU A 307 18.55 -23.13 55.76
N ALA A 308 19.84 -22.90 55.48
CA ALA A 308 20.71 -21.78 55.07
C ALA A 308 22.12 -22.36 54.69
N ASP A 309 23.01 -21.45 54.28
CA ASP A 309 24.50 -21.42 54.42
C ASP A 309 25.44 -21.64 53.21
N GLU A 310 25.93 -20.48 52.74
CA GLU A 310 27.30 -19.99 52.52
C GLU A 310 28.40 -20.70 51.69
N ALA A 311 29.00 -19.80 50.87
CA ALA A 311 30.41 -19.64 50.46
C ALA A 311 30.98 -20.53 49.35
N ASP A 312 31.28 -19.92 48.19
CA ASP A 312 32.68 -19.81 47.73
C ASP A 312 32.86 -18.73 46.62
N ARG A 313 34.09 -18.23 46.57
CA ARG A 313 34.62 -17.05 45.87
C ARG A 313 34.79 -17.27 44.38
N SER A 314 34.69 -16.18 43.60
CA SER A 314 35.76 -15.76 42.68
C SER A 314 35.54 -14.31 42.25
N GLU A 315 36.58 -13.52 42.47
CA GLU A 315 36.75 -12.14 42.02
C GLU A 315 36.95 -12.11 40.50
N THR A 316 36.24 -11.24 39.79
CA THR A 316 36.72 -10.67 38.52
C THR A 316 36.14 -9.27 38.37
N GLU A 317 37.05 -8.33 38.08
CA GLU A 317 36.88 -6.89 37.98
C GLU A 317 35.89 -6.47 36.87
N PRO A 318 35.16 -5.35 37.01
CA PRO A 318 34.55 -4.67 35.88
C PRO A 318 35.13 -3.26 35.73
N GLU A 319 36.02 -3.05 34.76
CA GLU A 319 36.28 -1.71 34.21
C GLU A 319 36.53 -1.82 32.70
N THR A 320 35.46 -1.69 31.92
CA THR A 320 35.52 -1.07 30.59
C THR A 320 34.21 -0.34 30.33
N ASN A 321 34.32 0.95 30.06
CA ASN A 321 33.24 1.87 29.69
C ASN A 321 32.47 1.35 28.47
N ASP A 322 31.23 0.92 28.68
CA ASP A 322 30.21 0.86 27.64
C ASP A 322 29.74 2.29 27.34
N ARG A 323 30.30 2.88 26.28
CA ARG A 323 29.62 3.94 25.54
C ARG A 323 28.70 3.24 24.55
N ASP A 324 27.44 3.25 24.92
CA ASP A 324 26.25 2.98 24.13
C ASP A 324 26.19 4.00 22.97
N GLU A 325 26.90 3.71 21.88
CA GLU A 325 26.60 4.29 20.58
C GLU A 325 25.47 3.47 19.99
N GLY A 326 24.27 4.08 20.01
CA GLY A 326 23.07 3.55 19.40
C GLY A 326 23.37 3.14 17.96
N LYS A 327 23.38 1.83 17.75
CA LYS A 327 23.34 1.25 16.43
C LYS A 327 21.88 1.26 16.01
N ASP A 328 21.51 2.29 15.25
CA ASP A 328 20.25 2.33 14.51
C ASP A 328 20.06 1.00 13.76
N PRO A 329 18.94 0.28 13.95
CA PRO A 329 18.55 -0.80 13.06
C PRO A 329 17.69 -0.19 11.96
N ASP A 330 18.30 0.61 11.07
CA ASP A 330 17.63 1.11 9.88
C ASP A 330 18.63 1.27 8.73
N ASP A 331 19.31 0.17 8.42
CA ASP A 331 19.94 -0.01 7.12
C ASP A 331 19.01 -0.91 6.31
N GLY A 332 18.54 -0.36 5.18
CA GLY A 332 17.49 -0.91 4.35
C GLY A 332 17.70 -2.37 3.97
N ALA A 333 16.79 -3.22 4.44
CA ALA A 333 16.43 -4.40 3.68
C ALA A 333 15.83 -3.90 2.36
N GLU A 334 16.67 -3.83 1.33
CA GLU A 334 16.20 -4.13 -0.03
C GLU A 334 15.46 -5.46 0.10
N ASP A 335 14.13 -5.41 0.12
CA ASP A 335 13.30 -6.60 0.26
C ASP A 335 13.58 -7.48 -0.97
N ASP A 336 14.38 -8.53 -0.80
CA ASP A 336 14.68 -9.55 -1.80
C ASP A 336 13.33 -10.10 -2.37
N GLU A 337 12.85 -9.60 -3.51
CA GLU A 337 11.52 -9.91 -4.03
C GLU A 337 11.50 -10.22 -5.52
N TYR A 338 10.98 -11.40 -5.84
CA TYR A 338 10.97 -12.00 -7.17
C TYR A 338 9.58 -11.85 -7.80
N VAL A 339 9.40 -10.95 -8.76
CA VAL A 339 8.11 -10.71 -9.46
C VAL A 339 8.11 -11.24 -10.88
N VAL A 340 7.00 -11.87 -11.26
CA VAL A 340 6.69 -12.31 -12.61
C VAL A 340 5.43 -11.58 -13.10
N ARG A 341 5.55 -10.80 -14.17
CA ARG A 341 4.41 -10.16 -14.85
C ARG A 341 4.12 -10.84 -16.18
N PHE A 342 2.86 -11.21 -16.39
CA PHE A 342 2.41 -11.96 -17.56
C PHE A 342 1.76 -11.05 -18.60
N PHE A 343 2.04 -11.31 -19.88
CA PHE A 343 1.51 -10.58 -21.02
C PHE A 343 0.96 -11.51 -22.09
N ASN A 344 -0.15 -11.12 -22.70
CA ASN A 344 -0.62 -11.67 -23.96
C ASN A 344 -0.45 -10.64 -25.10
N ASP A 345 -1.01 -10.92 -26.28
CA ASP A 345 -0.96 -9.99 -27.43
C ASP A 345 -1.70 -8.67 -27.20
N ARG A 346 -2.58 -8.59 -26.19
CA ARG A 346 -3.42 -7.44 -25.86
C ARG A 346 -2.90 -6.61 -24.69
N GLY A 347 -1.90 -7.07 -23.94
CA GLY A 347 -1.34 -6.36 -22.80
C GLY A 347 -1.01 -7.26 -21.61
N SER A 348 -0.79 -6.65 -20.44
CA SER A 348 -0.57 -7.38 -19.20
C SER A 348 -1.87 -8.03 -18.72
N ILE A 349 -1.79 -9.27 -18.24
CA ILE A 349 -2.95 -10.03 -17.74
C ILE A 349 -2.89 -10.31 -16.23
N GLY A 350 -1.75 -10.06 -15.60
CA GLY A 350 -1.55 -10.20 -14.17
C GLY A 350 -0.06 -10.23 -13.80
N ALA A 351 0.21 -10.15 -12.51
CA ALA A 351 1.54 -10.33 -11.93
C ALA A 351 1.42 -11.18 -10.66
N ILE A 352 2.48 -11.90 -10.35
CA ILE A 352 2.68 -12.63 -9.09
C ILE A 352 4.08 -12.33 -8.59
N GLY A 353 4.31 -12.43 -7.30
CA GLY A 353 5.63 -12.25 -6.71
C GLY A 353 5.76 -13.07 -5.44
N HIS A 354 7.00 -13.22 -4.96
CA HIS A 354 7.29 -13.76 -3.64
C HIS A 354 8.67 -13.29 -3.18
N SER A 355 8.94 -13.32 -1.88
CA SER A 355 10.25 -13.04 -1.29
C SER A 355 11.32 -14.13 -1.52
N SER A 356 11.02 -15.18 -2.29
CA SER A 356 11.99 -16.22 -2.65
C SER A 356 11.74 -16.75 -4.06
N SER A 357 12.81 -17.02 -4.81
CA SER A 357 12.71 -17.41 -6.22
C SER A 357 11.99 -18.75 -6.42
N ASP A 358 12.17 -19.73 -5.51
CA ASP A 358 11.48 -21.03 -5.56
C ASP A 358 9.97 -20.87 -5.40
N ARG A 359 9.55 -19.97 -4.51
CA ARG A 359 8.13 -19.68 -4.26
C ARG A 359 7.52 -18.83 -5.35
N ALA A 360 8.27 -17.89 -5.92
CA ALA A 360 7.83 -17.12 -7.08
C ALA A 360 7.61 -18.03 -8.31
N LEU A 361 8.48 -19.03 -8.51
CA LEU A 361 8.28 -20.07 -9.52
C LEU A 361 6.99 -20.88 -9.28
N VAL A 362 6.75 -21.33 -8.04
CA VAL A 362 5.51 -22.04 -7.69
C VAL A 362 4.28 -21.16 -7.95
N ALA A 363 4.29 -19.91 -7.46
CA ALA A 363 3.20 -18.98 -7.66
C ALA A 363 2.95 -18.66 -9.16
N ALA A 364 4.01 -18.62 -9.98
CA ALA A 364 3.89 -18.47 -11.43
C ALA A 364 3.16 -19.68 -12.05
N ALA A 365 3.54 -20.89 -11.64
CA ALA A 365 2.90 -22.10 -12.12
C ALA A 365 1.42 -22.16 -11.72
N GLU A 366 1.11 -21.88 -10.45
CA GLU A 366 -0.27 -21.83 -9.93
C GLU A 366 -1.12 -20.85 -10.74
N TYR A 367 -0.63 -19.62 -10.93
CA TYR A 367 -1.33 -18.60 -11.70
C TYR A 367 -1.67 -19.07 -13.12
N LEU A 368 -0.75 -19.78 -13.79
CA LEU A 368 -0.97 -20.32 -15.12
C LEU A 368 -1.97 -21.50 -15.11
N PHE A 369 -1.95 -22.36 -14.09
CA PHE A 369 -2.88 -23.49 -13.99
C PHE A 369 -4.30 -23.06 -13.61
N ASP A 370 -4.44 -22.18 -12.63
CA ASP A 370 -5.74 -21.71 -12.14
C ASP A 370 -6.54 -20.99 -13.21
N ARG A 371 -5.85 -20.29 -14.11
CA ARG A 371 -6.49 -19.61 -15.24
C ARG A 371 -6.66 -20.49 -16.47
N GLY A 372 -6.27 -21.77 -16.39
CA GLY A 372 -6.29 -22.69 -17.52
C GLY A 372 -5.38 -22.25 -18.67
N LEU A 373 -4.37 -21.44 -18.37
CA LEU A 373 -3.47 -20.82 -19.34
C LEU A 373 -2.22 -21.65 -19.58
N SER A 374 -1.86 -22.58 -18.68
CA SER A 374 -0.59 -23.29 -18.73
C SER A 374 -0.26 -23.92 -20.09
N GLY A 375 -1.26 -24.44 -20.82
CA GLY A 375 -1.03 -25.07 -22.12
C GLY A 375 -0.10 -26.29 -22.06
N VAL A 376 0.15 -26.80 -20.85
CA VAL A 376 1.14 -27.83 -20.54
C VAL A 376 0.44 -29.17 -20.29
N SER A 377 0.93 -30.22 -20.96
CA SER A 377 0.63 -31.61 -20.67
C SER A 377 1.75 -32.22 -19.84
N VAL A 378 1.40 -32.90 -18.77
CA VAL A 378 2.34 -33.66 -17.94
C VAL A 378 2.58 -35.08 -18.50
N PRO A 379 3.77 -35.67 -18.29
CA PRO A 379 4.97 -35.05 -17.73
C PRO A 379 5.54 -33.97 -18.67
N TRP A 380 6.04 -32.87 -18.10
CA TRP A 380 6.61 -31.76 -18.86
C TRP A 380 8.07 -31.50 -18.50
N SER A 381 8.86 -31.27 -19.56
CA SER A 381 10.28 -30.90 -19.50
C SER A 381 10.49 -29.60 -20.30
N PRO A 382 11.37 -28.68 -19.86
CA PRO A 382 11.46 -27.35 -20.47
C PRO A 382 11.99 -27.34 -21.92
N GLU A 383 12.92 -28.24 -22.27
CA GLU A 383 13.46 -28.38 -23.64
C GLU A 383 13.02 -29.70 -24.32
N GLY A 384 11.93 -30.30 -23.85
CA GLY A 384 11.45 -31.59 -24.34
C GLY A 384 12.14 -32.80 -23.70
N GLU A 385 12.07 -33.96 -24.36
CA GLU A 385 12.38 -35.28 -23.76
C GLU A 385 13.84 -35.48 -23.31
N SER A 386 14.75 -34.56 -23.65
CA SER A 386 16.17 -34.63 -23.26
C SER A 386 16.49 -34.00 -21.91
N GLU A 387 15.62 -33.13 -21.40
CA GLU A 387 15.78 -32.45 -20.11
C GLU A 387 14.94 -33.14 -19.01
N PRO A 388 15.37 -33.05 -17.73
CA PRO A 388 14.62 -33.65 -16.64
C PRO A 388 13.20 -33.10 -16.59
N THR A 389 12.26 -33.98 -16.28
CA THR A 389 10.87 -33.61 -16.07
C THR A 389 10.78 -32.75 -14.83
N VAL A 390 10.34 -31.51 -15.01
CA VAL A 390 10.19 -30.55 -13.90
C VAL A 390 8.75 -30.44 -13.43
N LEU A 391 7.76 -30.91 -14.19
CA LEU A 391 6.36 -30.92 -13.79
C LEU A 391 5.69 -32.24 -14.13
N ASN A 392 5.04 -32.88 -13.15
CA ASN A 392 4.38 -34.17 -13.32
C ASN A 392 3.19 -34.36 -12.35
N ASP A 393 2.37 -35.40 -12.55
CA ASP A 393 1.25 -35.74 -11.64
C ASP A 393 1.73 -36.39 -10.33
N ASP A 394 2.89 -37.03 -10.35
CA ASP A 394 3.54 -37.64 -9.19
C ASP A 394 4.90 -36.94 -8.93
N PRO A 395 5.46 -36.95 -7.71
CA PRO A 395 6.76 -36.34 -7.37
C PRO A 395 7.96 -37.13 -7.92
N VAL A 396 7.86 -37.62 -9.16
CA VAL A 396 8.86 -38.39 -9.90
C VAL A 396 8.97 -37.84 -11.32
N ARG A 397 10.15 -37.95 -11.90
CA ARG A 397 10.42 -37.58 -13.30
C ARG A 397 9.88 -38.64 -14.25
N ALA A 398 9.84 -38.34 -15.56
CA ALA A 398 9.35 -39.29 -16.57
C ALA A 398 10.15 -40.60 -16.64
N ASP A 399 11.40 -40.62 -16.19
CA ASP A 399 12.25 -41.81 -16.10
C ASP A 399 12.04 -42.63 -14.81
N GLY A 400 11.15 -42.17 -13.92
CA GLY A 400 10.84 -42.78 -12.62
C GLY A 400 11.80 -42.40 -11.49
N THR A 401 12.79 -41.54 -11.73
CA THR A 401 13.63 -40.99 -10.66
C THR A 401 12.86 -39.95 -9.83
N PRO A 402 13.13 -39.80 -8.52
CA PRO A 402 12.44 -38.79 -7.71
C PRO A 402 12.82 -37.38 -8.18
N MET A 403 11.85 -36.46 -8.15
CA MET A 403 12.13 -35.04 -8.34
C MET A 403 12.95 -34.48 -7.18
N ALA A 404 13.73 -33.45 -7.45
CA ALA A 404 14.49 -32.76 -6.42
C ALA A 404 13.72 -31.55 -5.84
N ALA A 405 13.55 -31.51 -4.52
CA ALA A 405 12.70 -30.51 -3.85
C ALA A 405 11.30 -30.34 -4.50
N PRO A 406 10.50 -31.42 -4.63
CA PRO A 406 9.17 -31.33 -5.23
C PRO A 406 8.24 -30.46 -4.38
N ARG A 407 7.51 -29.56 -5.04
CA ARG A 407 6.43 -28.75 -4.45
C ARG A 407 5.10 -29.17 -5.07
N GLU A 408 4.15 -29.53 -4.22
CA GLU A 408 2.78 -29.81 -4.64
C GLU A 408 2.06 -28.51 -4.97
N LEU A 409 1.39 -28.48 -6.13
CA LEU A 409 0.53 -27.41 -6.58
C LEU A 409 -0.92 -27.70 -6.16
N SER A 410 -1.76 -26.66 -6.14
CA SER A 410 -3.18 -26.71 -5.75
C SER A 410 -4.01 -27.72 -6.57
N ASN A 411 -3.58 -28.01 -7.80
CA ASN A 411 -4.21 -28.97 -8.70
C ASN A 411 -3.73 -30.42 -8.51
N GLY A 412 -2.91 -30.70 -7.49
CA GLY A 412 -2.38 -32.02 -7.16
C GLY A 412 -1.18 -32.46 -7.99
N ARG A 413 -0.59 -31.57 -8.81
CA ARG A 413 0.64 -31.82 -9.56
C ARG A 413 1.87 -31.43 -8.74
N TYR A 414 3.03 -31.92 -9.16
CA TYR A 414 4.31 -31.64 -8.52
C TYR A 414 5.25 -30.90 -9.46
N LEU A 415 5.79 -29.79 -8.98
CA LEU A 415 6.81 -28.97 -9.63
C LEU A 415 8.16 -29.15 -8.93
N GLU A 416 9.22 -29.39 -9.70
CA GLU A 416 10.60 -29.43 -9.21
C GLU A 416 11.10 -27.99 -8.99
N THR A 417 11.54 -27.68 -7.77
CA THR A 417 12.05 -26.33 -7.40
C THR A 417 13.47 -26.38 -6.85
N GLU A 418 14.25 -27.42 -7.17
CA GLU A 418 15.69 -27.40 -6.93
C GLU A 418 16.36 -26.52 -7.99
N GLY A 419 17.20 -25.60 -7.56
CA GLY A 419 17.91 -24.68 -8.45
C GLY A 419 18.31 -23.40 -7.72
N ASP A 420 19.07 -22.57 -8.42
CA ASP A 420 19.31 -21.19 -8.07
C ASP A 420 18.26 -20.26 -8.70
N THR A 421 18.38 -18.97 -8.42
CA THR A 421 17.49 -17.94 -8.96
C THR A 421 17.45 -17.92 -10.48
N GLU A 422 18.59 -18.08 -11.16
CA GLU A 422 18.68 -18.14 -12.63
C GLU A 422 17.89 -19.33 -13.17
N THR A 423 18.02 -20.50 -12.55
CA THR A 423 17.23 -21.69 -12.88
C THR A 423 15.73 -21.44 -12.73
N HIS A 424 15.30 -20.79 -11.64
CA HIS A 424 13.90 -20.47 -11.42
C HIS A 424 13.36 -19.45 -12.44
N ALA A 425 14.15 -18.43 -12.79
CA ALA A 425 13.82 -17.43 -13.81
C ALA A 425 13.56 -18.11 -15.16
N GLU A 426 14.49 -18.96 -15.61
CA GLU A 426 14.34 -19.69 -16.87
C GLU A 426 13.10 -20.59 -16.89
N LEU A 427 12.82 -21.28 -15.77
CA LEU A 427 11.64 -22.15 -15.67
C LEU A 427 10.33 -21.35 -15.78
N VAL A 428 10.25 -20.20 -15.12
CA VAL A 428 9.09 -19.29 -15.23
C VAL A 428 8.89 -18.85 -16.67
N GLU A 429 9.95 -18.39 -17.35
CA GLU A 429 9.88 -17.93 -18.73
C GLU A 429 9.44 -19.04 -19.68
N ARG A 430 10.01 -20.25 -19.53
CA ARG A 430 9.68 -21.41 -20.37
C ARG A 430 8.25 -21.89 -20.15
N LEU A 431 7.79 -21.94 -18.91
CA LEU A 431 6.41 -22.31 -18.58
C LEU A 431 5.42 -21.28 -19.15
N THR A 432 5.75 -20.00 -19.05
CA THR A 432 4.95 -18.90 -19.60
C THR A 432 4.94 -18.89 -21.12
N ALA A 433 6.08 -19.11 -21.76
CA ALA A 433 6.19 -19.22 -23.21
C ALA A 433 5.40 -20.43 -23.73
N ARG A 434 5.39 -21.55 -22.99
CA ARG A 434 4.60 -22.74 -23.33
C ARG A 434 3.09 -22.46 -23.31
N ALA A 435 2.66 -21.59 -22.40
CA ALA A 435 1.30 -21.05 -22.32
C ALA A 435 0.94 -20.07 -23.47
N GLY A 436 1.89 -19.72 -24.34
CA GLY A 436 1.69 -18.72 -25.39
C GLY A 436 1.69 -17.28 -24.86
N LEU A 437 2.29 -17.07 -23.69
CA LEU A 437 2.38 -15.78 -23.02
C LEU A 437 3.84 -15.31 -22.98
N ARG A 438 4.05 -14.05 -22.58
CA ARG A 438 5.37 -13.51 -22.25
C ARG A 438 5.44 -13.21 -20.77
N ALA A 439 6.56 -13.52 -20.13
CA ALA A 439 6.88 -13.09 -18.77
C ALA A 439 7.82 -11.88 -18.82
N MET A 440 7.68 -10.99 -17.85
CA MET A 440 8.68 -9.99 -17.49
C MET A 440 9.04 -10.25 -16.04
N LEU A 441 10.30 -10.52 -15.80
CA LEU A 441 10.84 -10.72 -14.46
C LEU A 441 11.31 -9.37 -13.91
N THR A 442 11.04 -9.08 -12.64
CA THR A 442 11.43 -7.82 -11.99
C THR A 442 11.76 -8.07 -10.52
N GLY A 443 12.74 -7.36 -9.99
CA GLY A 443 13.32 -7.59 -8.67
C GLY A 443 14.55 -8.47 -8.76
N ASP A 444 14.83 -9.29 -7.76
CA ASP A 444 16.14 -9.92 -7.55
C ASP A 444 16.40 -11.18 -8.38
N TRP A 445 15.86 -11.22 -9.59
CA TRP A 445 16.09 -12.32 -10.54
C TRP A 445 17.49 -12.31 -11.18
N GLU A 446 18.28 -11.22 -11.01
CA GLU A 446 19.61 -11.00 -11.63
C GLU A 446 20.77 -10.95 -10.62
#